data_AF-A0A0B1TWG2-F1
#
_entry.id   AF-A0A0B1TWG2-F1
#
_cell.length_a   1.000
_cell.length_b   1.000
_cell.length_c   1.000
_cell.angle_alpha   90.00
_cell.angle_beta   90.00
_cell.angle_gamma   90.00
#
_symmetry.space_group_name_H-M   'P 1'
#
loop_
_entity.id
_entity.type
_entity.pdbx_description
1 polymer ?
#
loop_
_entity_poly.entity_id
_entity_poly.type
_entity_poly.pdbx_seq_one_letter_code
_entity_poly.pdbx_strand_id
1 'polypeptide(L)'
;MPFHLQIAILSVLFIMSALFSGLNLGLMSLSEAELNLIIKSGKEEDARNAKAILPARKRGNHLLCTILIMNVVVNAAISILLEDLTSGTIAFIISSTGIVVFGEIFPQSVCVKYGLAVGAKTILVTKFFMFVTAPLSYPISKVLDYVIGKKAGGLNRDRLIELLKMSSDKEKNFEMAEDVKIAVGALEFVNKVAKEVMTRIEDVFMLSEDDILDATTLAEIVYRGYTRIPVYEGSDRNKGEYHLAMIRHRNPRSNTATDDVALDEFEKVRA
;
A
#
# COMPACT_ATOMS: atom_id res chain seq x y z
N MET A 1 -20.32 1.25 50.55
CA MET A 1 -21.05 0.41 49.57
C MET A 1 -21.06 -1.02 50.07
N PRO A 2 -22.10 -1.83 49.81
CA PRO A 2 -22.05 -3.26 50.14
C PRO A 2 -20.95 -3.94 49.31
N PHE A 3 -20.16 -4.79 49.96
CA PHE A 3 -18.97 -5.44 49.38
C PHE A 3 -19.27 -6.17 48.06
N HIS A 4 -20.41 -6.86 47.97
CA HIS A 4 -20.85 -7.55 46.75
C HIS A 4 -21.10 -6.60 45.57
N LEU A 5 -21.61 -5.39 45.84
CA LEU A 5 -21.84 -4.38 44.81
C LEU A 5 -20.51 -3.81 44.30
N GLN A 6 -19.52 -3.61 45.17
CA GLN A 6 -18.18 -3.18 44.77
C GLN A 6 -17.51 -4.22 43.86
N ILE A 7 -17.59 -5.51 44.20
CA ILE A 7 -17.06 -6.58 43.34
C ILE A 7 -17.79 -6.63 41.99
N ALA A 8 -19.11 -6.47 41.97
CA ALA A 8 -19.87 -6.44 40.73
C ALA A 8 -19.44 -5.26 39.82
N ILE A 9 -19.31 -4.07 40.39
CA ILE A 9 -18.84 -2.87 39.66
C ILE A 9 -17.41 -3.07 39.15
N LEU A 10 -16.52 -3.60 39.99
CA LEU A 10 -15.13 -3.90 39.63
C LEU A 10 -15.05 -4.88 38.45
N SER A 11 -15.88 -5.93 38.48
CA SER A 11 -15.95 -6.92 37.40
C SER A 11 -16.36 -6.27 36.08
N VAL A 12 -17.36 -5.39 36.11
CA VAL A 12 -17.81 -4.64 34.92
C VAL A 12 -16.72 -3.69 34.43
N LEU A 13 -16.04 -2.99 35.33
CA LEU A 13 -14.94 -2.09 34.98
C LEU A 13 -13.79 -2.84 34.31
N PHE A 14 -13.41 -4.03 34.81
CA PHE A 14 -12.38 -4.85 34.17
C PHE A 14 -12.76 -5.27 32.75
N ILE A 15 -14.03 -5.64 32.52
CA ILE A 15 -14.53 -5.96 31.17
C ILE A 15 -14.48 -4.73 30.26
N MET A 16 -14.82 -3.54 30.78
CA MET A 16 -14.73 -2.29 30.02
C MET A 16 -13.28 -1.91 29.70
N SER A 17 -12.35 -2.05 30.66
CA SER A 17 -10.92 -1.84 30.47
C SER A 17 -10.39 -2.76 29.36
N ALA A 18 -10.69 -4.06 29.47
CA ALA A 18 -10.37 -5.06 28.46
C ALA A 18 -10.90 -4.71 27.08
N LEU A 19 -12.16 -4.27 27.00
CA LEU A 19 -12.78 -3.86 25.75
C LEU A 19 -12.07 -2.65 25.12
N PHE A 20 -11.85 -1.57 25.87
CA PHE A 20 -11.23 -0.36 25.33
C PHE A 20 -9.79 -0.61 24.91
N SER A 21 -9.01 -1.31 25.74
CA SER A 21 -7.62 -1.63 25.42
C SER A 21 -7.52 -2.53 24.19
N GLY A 22 -8.37 -3.57 24.11
CA GLY A 22 -8.45 -4.46 22.96
C GLY A 22 -8.88 -3.74 21.67
N LEU A 23 -9.93 -2.91 21.74
CA LEU A 23 -10.43 -2.13 20.60
C LEU A 23 -9.42 -1.09 20.12
N ASN A 24 -8.61 -0.51 21.02
CA ASN A 24 -7.55 0.41 20.63
C ASN A 24 -6.65 -0.25 19.59
N LEU A 25 -6.10 -1.42 19.92
CA LEU A 25 -5.22 -2.15 19.00
C LEU A 25 -5.98 -2.73 17.81
N GLY A 26 -7.14 -3.35 18.03
CA GLY A 26 -7.91 -4.03 17.00
C GLY A 26 -8.50 -3.12 15.92
N LEU A 27 -9.02 -1.94 16.30
CA LEU A 27 -9.59 -0.99 15.35
C LEU A 27 -8.54 -0.06 14.73
N MET A 28 -7.48 0.28 15.48
CA MET A 28 -6.42 1.15 14.97
C MET A 28 -5.41 0.42 14.08
N SER A 29 -5.30 -0.90 14.20
CA SER A 29 -4.47 -1.72 13.28
C SER A 29 -5.06 -1.78 11.87
N LEU A 30 -6.38 -1.74 11.75
CA LEU A 30 -7.08 -1.76 10.46
C LEU A 30 -7.06 -0.37 9.81
N SER A 31 -6.53 -0.27 8.59
CA SER A 31 -6.57 0.95 7.79
C SER A 31 -7.90 1.13 7.06
N GLU A 32 -8.22 2.36 6.66
CA GLU A 32 -9.40 2.64 5.83
C GLU A 32 -9.33 1.90 4.48
N ALA A 33 -8.14 1.80 3.90
CA ALA A 33 -7.94 1.09 2.63
C ALA A 33 -8.18 -0.43 2.78
N GLU A 34 -7.64 -1.06 3.82
CA GLU A 34 -7.89 -2.49 4.11
C GLU A 34 -9.37 -2.76 4.37
N LEU A 35 -10.04 -1.90 5.15
CA LEU A 35 -11.49 -2.02 5.37
C LEU A 35 -12.26 -1.94 4.06
N ASN A 36 -11.95 -0.98 3.18
CA ASN A 36 -12.59 -0.86 1.87
C ASN A 36 -12.30 -2.06 0.96
N LEU A 37 -11.11 -2.66 1.05
CA LEU A 37 -10.76 -3.87 0.31
C LEU A 37 -11.57 -5.07 0.81
N ILE A 38 -11.66 -5.27 2.13
CA ILE A 38 -12.47 -6.33 2.75
C ILE A 38 -13.95 -6.18 2.38
N ILE A 39 -14.45 -4.94 2.30
CA ILE A 39 -15.83 -4.66 1.88
C ILE A 39 -16.12 -5.10 0.44
N LYS A 40 -15.13 -4.99 -0.46
CA LYS A 40 -15.27 -5.30 -1.89
C LYS A 40 -14.97 -6.75 -2.23
N SER A 41 -13.96 -7.33 -1.58
CA SER A 41 -13.36 -8.61 -1.97
C SER A 41 -13.37 -9.66 -0.85
N GLY A 42 -13.84 -9.31 0.35
CA GLY A 42 -13.91 -10.22 1.48
C GLY A 42 -15.15 -11.11 1.47
N LYS A 43 -15.19 -12.06 2.41
CA LYS A 43 -16.39 -12.88 2.69
C LYS A 43 -17.54 -11.98 3.13
N GLU A 44 -18.79 -12.41 2.88
CA GLU A 44 -19.97 -11.59 3.22
C GLU A 44 -20.00 -11.12 4.68
N GLU A 45 -19.63 -11.99 5.62
CA GLU A 45 -19.62 -11.66 7.05
C GLU A 45 -18.57 -10.59 7.38
N ASP A 46 -17.34 -10.76 6.88
CA ASP A 46 -16.25 -9.80 7.07
C ASP A 46 -16.55 -8.46 6.40
N ALA A 47 -17.18 -8.49 5.21
CA ALA A 47 -17.63 -7.29 4.52
C ALA A 47 -18.71 -6.53 5.32
N ARG A 48 -19.66 -7.24 5.94
CA ARG A 48 -20.66 -6.63 6.83
C ARG A 48 -20.00 -6.01 8.06
N ASN A 49 -19.07 -6.72 8.69
CA ASN A 49 -18.32 -6.24 9.87
C ASN A 49 -17.48 -4.99 9.53
N ALA A 50 -16.78 -5.01 8.41
CA ALA A 50 -15.98 -3.89 7.94
C ALA A 50 -16.85 -2.65 7.62
N LYS A 51 -18.01 -2.82 6.97
CA LYS A 51 -18.97 -1.73 6.73
C LYS A 51 -19.44 -1.06 8.02
N ALA A 52 -19.67 -1.84 9.08
CA ALA A 52 -20.14 -1.31 10.36
C ALA A 52 -19.08 -0.44 11.05
N ILE A 53 -17.81 -0.84 10.99
CA ILE A 53 -16.68 -0.18 11.65
C ILE A 53 -16.18 1.06 10.88
N LEU A 54 -16.20 1.00 9.54
CA LEU A 54 -15.69 2.05 8.64
C LEU A 54 -16.05 3.49 9.06
N PRO A 55 -17.31 3.85 9.40
CA PRO A 55 -17.64 5.24 9.79
C PRO A 55 -16.95 5.69 11.08
N ALA A 56 -16.75 4.80 12.05
CA ALA A 56 -15.99 5.13 13.27
C ALA A 56 -14.50 5.28 12.95
N ARG A 57 -13.96 4.42 12.08
CA ARG A 57 -12.55 4.45 11.68
C ARG A 57 -12.19 5.67 10.82
N LYS A 58 -13.10 6.17 9.98
CA LYS A 58 -12.93 7.42 9.22
C LYS A 58 -12.66 8.62 10.13
N ARG A 59 -13.19 8.60 11.36
CA ARG A 59 -12.89 9.59 12.41
C ARG A 59 -11.80 9.06 13.34
N GLY A 60 -10.70 8.57 12.76
CA GLY A 60 -9.67 7.80 13.45
C GLY A 60 -9.10 8.49 14.69
N ASN A 61 -8.76 9.78 14.59
CA ASN A 61 -8.21 10.53 15.72
C ASN A 61 -9.25 10.74 16.84
N HIS A 62 -10.52 10.98 16.50
CA HIS A 62 -11.59 11.11 17.49
C HIS A 62 -11.90 9.76 18.17
N LEU A 63 -11.89 8.66 17.41
CA LEU A 63 -12.02 7.30 17.95
C LEU A 63 -10.84 6.97 18.88
N LEU A 64 -9.61 7.31 18.48
CA LEU A 64 -8.40 7.12 19.28
C LEU A 64 -8.49 7.88 20.60
N CYS A 65 -8.79 9.18 20.56
CA CYS A 65 -8.95 10.00 21.76
C CYS A 65 -10.04 9.44 22.69
N THR A 66 -11.18 9.03 22.13
CA THR A 66 -12.28 8.42 22.91
C THR A 66 -11.81 7.16 23.65
N ILE A 67 -11.19 6.22 22.92
CA ILE A 67 -10.77 4.94 23.50
C ILE A 67 -9.68 5.16 24.56
N LEU A 68 -8.71 6.04 24.30
CA LEU A 68 -7.64 6.33 25.25
C LEU A 68 -8.16 7.01 26.52
N ILE A 69 -9.04 8.00 26.40
CA ILE A 69 -9.66 8.67 27.55
C ILE A 69 -10.43 7.65 28.39
N MET A 70 -11.26 6.82 27.75
CA MET A 70 -12.03 5.80 28.47
C MET A 70 -11.14 4.76 29.13
N ASN A 71 -10.05 4.33 28.47
CA ASN A 71 -9.10 3.39 29.06
C ASN A 71 -8.48 3.97 30.33
N VAL A 72 -8.01 5.22 30.28
CA VAL A 72 -7.41 5.89 31.44
C VAL A 72 -8.44 6.08 32.57
N VAL A 73 -9.66 6.53 32.25
CA VAL A 73 -10.72 6.74 33.25
C VAL A 73 -11.13 5.44 33.92
N VAL A 74 -11.34 4.37 33.15
CA VAL A 74 -11.74 3.06 33.68
C VAL A 74 -10.61 2.45 34.52
N ASN A 75 -9.37 2.52 34.04
CA ASN A 75 -8.21 1.99 34.79
C ASN A 75 -8.01 2.75 36.11
N ALA A 76 -8.15 4.08 36.09
CA ALA A 76 -8.10 4.88 37.32
C ALA A 76 -9.23 4.52 38.29
N ALA A 77 -10.46 4.33 37.78
CA ALA A 77 -11.59 3.90 38.61
C ALA A 77 -11.36 2.52 39.24
N ILE A 78 -10.76 1.57 38.50
CA ILE A 78 -10.38 0.25 39.03
C ILE A 78 -9.37 0.39 40.16
N SER A 79 -8.31 1.19 39.97
CA SER A 79 -7.28 1.40 40.99
C SER A 79 -7.85 2.03 42.27
N ILE A 80 -8.67 3.08 42.15
CA ILE A 80 -9.30 3.75 43.31
C ILE A 80 -10.21 2.77 44.06
N LEU A 81 -11.02 2.00 43.33
CA LEU A 81 -11.97 1.07 43.97
C LEU A 81 -11.27 -0.15 44.60
N LEU A 82 -10.10 -0.55 44.11
CA LEU A 82 -9.24 -1.56 44.75
C LEU A 82 -8.53 -1.02 45.98
N GLU A 83 -8.13 0.24 45.97
CA GLU A 83 -7.56 0.93 47.13
C GLU A 83 -8.55 1.00 48.29
N ASP A 84 -9.83 1.30 48.01
CA ASP A 84 -10.89 1.29 49.02
C ASP A 84 -11.16 -0.10 49.64
N LEU A 85 -10.83 -1.18 48.92
CA LEU A 85 -11.11 -2.57 49.33
C LEU A 85 -9.94 -3.25 50.08
N THR A 86 -8.72 -2.73 49.94
CA THR A 86 -7.47 -3.39 50.38
C THR A 86 -6.56 -2.37 51.07
N SER A 87 -5.41 -2.78 51.60
CA SER A 87 -4.39 -1.84 52.07
C SER A 87 -3.66 -1.19 50.88
N GLY A 88 -3.37 0.12 50.96
CA GLY A 88 -2.92 0.92 49.82
C GLY A 88 -1.74 0.36 49.01
N THR A 89 -0.72 -0.23 49.66
CA THR A 89 0.43 -0.85 48.97
C THR A 89 0.06 -2.14 48.24
N ILE A 90 -0.77 -2.99 48.84
CA ILE A 90 -1.24 -4.24 48.23
C ILE A 90 -2.24 -3.93 47.11
N ALA A 91 -3.12 -2.94 47.31
CA ALA A 91 -4.06 -2.46 46.30
C ALA A 91 -3.36 -1.93 45.04
N PHE A 92 -2.28 -1.17 45.21
CA PHE A 92 -1.48 -0.68 44.09
C PHE A 92 -0.89 -1.83 43.26
N ILE A 93 -0.27 -2.82 43.91
CA ILE A 93 0.35 -3.97 43.21
C ILE A 93 -0.71 -4.81 42.50
N ILE A 94 -1.81 -5.14 43.19
CA ILE A 94 -2.89 -5.96 42.64
C ILE A 94 -3.59 -5.23 41.50
N SER A 95 -3.93 -3.95 41.66
CA SER A 95 -4.60 -3.17 40.61
C SER A 95 -3.72 -3.01 39.38
N SER A 96 -2.45 -2.62 39.56
CA SER A 96 -1.51 -2.44 38.45
C SER A 96 -1.29 -3.74 37.69
N THR A 97 -0.99 -4.83 38.40
CA THR A 97 -0.77 -6.15 37.77
C THR A 97 -2.05 -6.67 37.13
N GLY A 98 -3.19 -6.53 37.80
CA GLY A 98 -4.50 -6.96 37.29
C GLY A 98 -4.88 -6.23 36.02
N ILE A 99 -4.78 -4.90 36.01
CA ILE A 99 -5.09 -4.05 34.84
C ILE A 99 -4.16 -4.41 33.68
N VAL A 100 -2.85 -4.49 33.91
CA VAL A 100 -1.89 -4.77 32.83
C VAL A 100 -2.11 -6.16 32.23
N VAL A 101 -2.26 -7.20 33.04
CA VAL A 101 -2.37 -8.57 32.54
C VAL A 101 -3.76 -8.84 31.96
N PHE A 102 -4.81 -8.56 32.73
CA PHE A 102 -6.19 -8.94 32.38
C PHE A 102 -6.95 -7.83 31.64
N GLY A 103 -6.64 -6.56 31.90
CA GLY A 103 -7.25 -5.40 31.24
C GLY A 103 -6.55 -5.00 29.94
N GLU A 104 -5.26 -5.28 29.78
CA GLU A 104 -4.51 -4.82 28.61
C GLU A 104 -3.91 -5.95 27.77
N ILE A 105 -2.93 -6.69 28.29
CA ILE A 105 -2.14 -7.65 27.52
C ILE A 105 -3.03 -8.76 26.92
N PHE A 106 -3.83 -9.42 27.75
CA PHE A 106 -4.67 -10.52 27.28
C PHE A 106 -5.73 -10.05 26.26
N PRO A 107 -6.54 -9.01 26.53
CA PRO A 107 -7.53 -8.50 25.58
C PRO A 107 -6.93 -8.00 24.27
N GLN A 108 -5.79 -7.29 24.33
CA GLN A 108 -5.08 -6.83 23.14
C GLN A 108 -4.62 -7.99 22.28
N SER A 109 -4.06 -9.05 22.88
CA SER A 109 -3.60 -10.23 22.13
C SER A 109 -4.72 -10.93 21.36
N VAL A 110 -5.93 -10.97 21.93
CA VAL A 110 -7.13 -11.53 21.28
C VAL A 110 -7.60 -10.61 20.15
N CYS A 111 -7.62 -9.29 20.40
CA CYS A 111 -8.08 -8.30 19.42
C CYS A 111 -7.13 -8.13 18.23
N VAL A 112 -5.86 -8.52 18.33
CA VAL A 112 -4.97 -8.60 17.16
C VAL A 112 -5.47 -9.63 16.15
N LYS A 113 -6.00 -10.77 16.62
CA LYS A 113 -6.50 -11.85 15.74
C LYS A 113 -7.95 -11.66 15.32
N TYR A 114 -8.79 -11.13 16.21
CA TYR A 114 -10.24 -11.04 16.00
C TYR A 114 -10.77 -9.59 15.98
N GLY A 115 -9.91 -8.61 15.73
CA GLY A 115 -10.22 -7.18 15.83
C GLY A 115 -11.41 -6.75 14.96
N LEU A 116 -11.55 -7.31 13.75
CA LEU A 116 -12.67 -7.02 12.86
C LEU A 116 -14.01 -7.50 13.45
N ALA A 117 -14.07 -8.73 13.96
CA ALA A 117 -15.29 -9.30 14.52
C ALA A 117 -15.66 -8.63 15.85
N VAL A 118 -14.68 -8.46 16.76
CA VAL A 118 -14.89 -7.83 18.06
C VAL A 118 -15.30 -6.36 17.89
N GLY A 119 -14.61 -5.63 17.01
CA GLY A 119 -14.90 -4.24 16.69
C GLY A 119 -16.30 -4.04 16.10
N ALA A 120 -16.75 -4.95 15.24
CA ALA A 120 -18.07 -4.87 14.61
C ALA A 120 -19.18 -5.16 15.62
N LYS A 121 -19.02 -6.19 16.46
CA LYS A 121 -20.02 -6.54 17.49
C LYS A 121 -20.16 -5.45 18.56
N THR A 122 -19.08 -4.74 18.85
CA THR A 122 -19.04 -3.72 19.91
C THR A 122 -19.18 -2.30 19.37
N ILE A 123 -19.41 -2.13 18.06
CA ILE A 123 -19.47 -0.83 17.40
C ILE A 123 -20.50 0.12 18.01
N LEU A 124 -21.64 -0.42 18.47
CA LEU A 124 -22.71 0.35 19.09
C LEU A 124 -22.25 0.92 20.44
N VAL A 125 -21.56 0.11 21.24
CA VAL A 125 -20.93 0.52 22.50
C VAL A 125 -19.87 1.57 22.25
N THR A 126 -19.00 1.36 21.26
CA THR A 126 -17.96 2.33 20.86
C THR A 126 -18.56 3.66 20.46
N LYS A 127 -19.60 3.66 19.61
CA LYS A 127 -20.29 4.90 19.18
C LYS A 127 -20.96 5.62 20.35
N PHE A 128 -21.53 4.89 21.29
CA PHE A 128 -22.08 5.46 22.52
C PHE A 128 -21.00 6.21 23.32
N PHE A 129 -19.84 5.60 23.55
CA PHE A 129 -18.74 6.28 24.27
C PHE A 129 -18.11 7.42 23.46
N MET A 130 -18.05 7.32 22.13
CA MET A 130 -17.64 8.45 21.28
C MET A 130 -18.57 9.65 21.45
N PHE A 131 -19.88 9.41 21.60
CA PHE A 131 -20.84 10.46 21.87
C PHE A 131 -20.68 11.04 23.28
N VAL A 132 -20.57 10.19 24.31
CA VAL A 132 -20.43 10.63 25.71
C VAL A 132 -19.13 11.42 25.93
N THR A 133 -18.02 10.96 25.35
CA THR A 133 -16.71 11.62 25.50
C THR A 133 -16.49 12.75 24.50
N ALA A 134 -17.40 12.96 23.54
CA ALA A 134 -17.32 14.01 22.52
C ALA A 134 -16.90 15.40 23.04
N PRO A 135 -17.45 15.95 24.14
CA PRO A 135 -17.05 17.28 24.62
C PRO A 135 -15.55 17.41 24.91
N LEU A 136 -14.88 16.32 25.31
CA LEU A 136 -13.46 16.30 25.60
C LEU A 136 -12.63 15.74 24.44
N SER A 137 -13.07 14.63 23.83
CA SER A 137 -12.32 13.94 22.78
C SER A 137 -12.34 14.68 21.43
N TYR A 138 -13.41 15.42 21.13
CA TYR A 138 -13.52 16.20 19.89
C TYR A 138 -12.48 17.34 19.78
N PRO A 139 -12.34 18.26 20.76
CA PRO A 139 -11.35 19.34 20.65
C PRO A 139 -9.92 18.79 20.59
N ILE A 140 -9.60 17.78 21.40
CA ILE A 140 -8.28 17.13 21.37
C ILE A 140 -8.02 16.51 19.99
N SER A 141 -9.01 15.81 19.41
CA SER A 141 -8.88 15.23 18.07
C SER A 141 -8.68 16.28 16.98
N LYS A 142 -9.34 17.45 17.08
CA LYS A 142 -9.17 18.58 16.15
C LYS A 142 -7.78 19.19 16.23
N VAL A 143 -7.24 19.34 17.44
CA VAL A 143 -5.86 19.80 17.64
C VAL A 143 -4.89 18.80 17.03
N LEU A 144 -5.13 17.50 17.24
CA LEU A 144 -4.31 16.44 16.67
C LEU A 144 -4.37 16.44 15.14
N ASP A 145 -5.55 16.61 14.55
CA ASP A 145 -5.74 16.74 13.10
C ASP A 145 -5.01 17.96 12.52
N TYR A 146 -4.95 19.06 13.28
CA TYR A 146 -4.27 20.29 12.87
C TYR A 146 -2.74 20.18 12.96
N VAL A 147 -2.21 19.61 14.04
CA VAL A 147 -0.76 19.49 14.29
C VAL A 147 -0.12 18.40 13.44
N ILE A 148 -0.78 17.25 13.30
CA ILE A 148 -0.25 16.10 12.55
C ILE A 148 -0.58 16.21 11.04
N GLY A 149 -1.52 17.08 10.67
CA GLY A 149 -2.10 17.14 9.34
C GLY A 149 -3.07 15.98 9.09
N LYS A 150 -4.04 16.18 8.21
CA LYS A 150 -4.91 15.08 7.76
C LYS A 150 -4.03 14.01 7.13
N LYS A 151 -3.84 12.88 7.81
CA LYS A 151 -3.36 11.64 7.18
C LYS A 151 -4.34 11.33 6.04
N ALA A 152 -3.98 11.72 4.83
CA ALA A 152 -4.60 11.23 3.62
C ALA A 152 -4.31 9.73 3.61
N GLY A 153 -5.22 8.93 4.19
CA GLY A 153 -5.22 7.47 4.12
C GLY A 153 -5.54 6.96 2.72
N GLY A 154 -5.09 7.68 1.69
CA GLY A 154 -4.99 7.16 0.34
C GLY A 154 -3.80 6.21 0.32
N LEU A 155 -4.03 4.99 -0.16
CA LEU A 155 -2.92 4.14 -0.54
C LEU A 155 -2.14 4.88 -1.64
N ASN A 156 -0.99 5.46 -1.30
CA ASN A 156 -0.13 6.09 -2.30
C ASN A 156 0.23 5.04 -3.36
N ARG A 157 0.22 5.43 -4.64
CA ARG A 157 0.52 4.50 -5.75
C ARG A 157 1.83 3.74 -5.52
N ASP A 158 2.84 4.42 -4.99
CA ASP A 158 4.15 3.83 -4.69
C ASP A 158 4.05 2.71 -3.63
N ARG A 159 3.21 2.91 -2.62
CA ARG A 159 2.96 1.92 -1.57
C ARG A 159 2.13 0.75 -2.09
N LEU A 160 1.22 0.98 -3.04
CA LEU A 160 0.50 -0.11 -3.73
C LEU A 160 1.46 -0.95 -4.57
N ILE A 161 2.35 -0.30 -5.33
CA ILE A 161 3.39 -0.98 -6.13
C ILE A 161 4.29 -1.82 -5.22
N GLU A 162 4.73 -1.26 -4.09
CA GLU A 162 5.58 -1.98 -3.13
C GLU A 162 4.88 -3.18 -2.51
N LEU A 163 3.60 -3.05 -2.12
CA LEU A 163 2.80 -4.18 -1.62
C LEU A 163 2.62 -5.27 -2.68
N LEU A 164 2.38 -4.90 -3.94
CA LEU A 164 2.26 -5.87 -5.04
C LEU A 164 3.57 -6.63 -5.28
N LYS A 165 4.71 -5.93 -5.26
CA LYS A 165 6.04 -6.56 -5.38
C LYS A 165 6.33 -7.54 -4.23
N MET A 166 5.99 -7.16 -2.99
CA MET A 166 6.15 -8.03 -1.83
C MET A 166 5.25 -9.27 -1.89
N SER A 167 4.07 -9.17 -2.52
CA SER A 167 3.17 -10.30 -2.74
C SER A 167 3.69 -11.25 -3.82
N SER A 168 4.22 -10.75 -4.94
CA SER A 168 4.79 -11.61 -5.99
C SER A 168 5.98 -12.42 -5.50
N ASP A 169 6.84 -11.84 -4.64
CA ASP A 169 8.03 -12.54 -4.12
C ASP A 169 7.69 -13.68 -3.15
N LYS A 170 6.51 -13.65 -2.54
CA LYS A 170 6.03 -14.69 -1.61
C LYS A 170 5.20 -15.77 -2.27
N GLU A 171 4.77 -15.55 -3.51
CA GLU A 171 3.87 -16.45 -4.21
C GLU A 171 4.66 -17.60 -4.86
N LYS A 172 4.28 -18.84 -4.52
CA LYS A 172 4.90 -20.04 -5.11
C LYS A 172 4.31 -20.42 -6.46
N ASN A 173 3.23 -19.74 -6.88
CA ASN A 173 2.58 -19.96 -8.16
C ASN A 173 3.20 -19.02 -9.20
N PHE A 174 3.93 -19.60 -10.15
CA PHE A 174 4.70 -18.86 -11.13
C PHE A 174 3.83 -18.03 -12.08
N GLU A 175 2.63 -18.51 -12.46
CA GLU A 175 1.72 -17.81 -13.36
C GLU A 175 1.18 -16.52 -12.71
N MET A 176 0.78 -16.60 -11.44
CA MET A 176 0.26 -15.44 -10.71
C MET A 176 1.35 -14.40 -10.43
N ALA A 177 2.59 -14.84 -10.20
CA ALA A 177 3.74 -13.96 -10.06
C ALA A 177 4.06 -13.19 -11.36
N GLU A 178 3.88 -13.82 -12.53
CA GLU A 178 4.07 -13.17 -13.83
C GLU A 178 3.00 -12.10 -14.09
N ASP A 179 1.72 -12.41 -13.84
CA ASP A 179 0.62 -11.44 -13.96
C ASP A 179 0.82 -10.22 -13.05
N VAL A 180 1.25 -10.44 -11.80
CA VAL A 180 1.55 -9.35 -10.86
C VAL A 180 2.73 -8.51 -11.36
N LYS A 181 3.76 -9.13 -11.93
CA LYS A 181 4.92 -8.42 -12.49
C LYS A 181 4.54 -7.56 -13.69
N ILE A 182 3.65 -8.05 -14.56
CA ILE A 182 3.10 -7.27 -15.68
C ILE A 182 2.29 -6.09 -15.16
N ALA A 183 1.41 -6.30 -14.17
CA ALA A 183 0.61 -5.23 -13.57
C ALA A 183 1.48 -4.14 -12.91
N VAL A 184 2.52 -4.54 -12.18
CA VAL A 184 3.52 -3.62 -11.60
C VAL A 184 4.25 -2.86 -12.71
N GLY A 185 4.70 -3.56 -13.76
CA GLY A 185 5.36 -2.93 -14.90
C GLY A 185 4.47 -1.90 -15.61
N ALA A 186 3.17 -2.16 -15.74
CA ALA A 186 2.21 -1.22 -16.31
C ALA A 186 2.02 0.03 -15.43
N LEU A 187 2.00 -0.14 -14.09
CA LEU A 187 1.92 0.99 -13.16
C LEU A 187 3.19 1.86 -13.19
N GLU A 188 4.36 1.24 -13.32
CA GLU A 188 5.65 1.95 -13.45
C GLU A 188 5.80 2.62 -14.81
N PHE A 189 5.30 2.01 -15.89
CA PHE A 189 5.39 2.53 -17.25
C PHE A 189 4.79 3.93 -17.39
N VAL A 190 3.71 4.23 -16.65
CA VAL A 190 3.06 5.56 -16.68
C VAL A 190 4.02 6.69 -16.31
N ASN A 191 5.03 6.42 -15.47
CA ASN A 191 6.00 7.42 -15.03
C ASN A 191 7.35 7.32 -15.73
N LYS A 192 7.56 6.33 -16.61
CA LYS A 192 8.82 6.18 -17.32
C LYS A 192 8.98 7.26 -18.37
N VAL A 193 10.13 7.92 -18.35
CA VAL A 193 10.53 8.85 -19.42
C VAL A 193 11.33 8.13 -20.49
N ALA A 194 11.23 8.57 -21.75
CA ALA A 194 11.98 7.97 -22.86
C ALA A 194 13.50 7.88 -22.55
N LYS A 195 14.04 8.86 -21.83
CA LYS A 195 15.45 8.87 -21.37
C LYS A 195 15.86 7.64 -20.56
N GLU A 196 14.95 7.03 -19.82
CA GLU A 196 15.23 5.85 -18.97
C GLU A 196 15.27 4.53 -19.74
N VAL A 197 14.68 4.49 -20.94
CA VAL A 197 14.54 3.27 -21.75
C VAL A 197 15.16 3.38 -23.14
N MET A 198 15.55 4.58 -23.57
CA MET A 198 16.20 4.81 -24.86
C MET A 198 17.62 4.25 -24.87
N THR A 199 18.03 3.74 -26.03
CA THR A 199 19.43 3.46 -26.32
C THR A 199 20.19 4.77 -26.44
N ARG A 200 21.33 4.91 -25.76
CA ARG A 200 22.18 6.10 -25.90
C ARG A 200 22.65 6.22 -27.34
N ILE A 201 22.71 7.44 -27.86
CA ILE A 201 23.02 7.71 -29.28
C ILE A 201 24.35 7.07 -29.72
N GLU A 202 25.34 7.01 -28.80
CA GLU A 202 26.66 6.39 -28.99
C GLU A 202 26.60 4.87 -29.22
N ASP A 203 25.61 4.20 -28.63
CA ASP A 203 25.41 2.75 -28.70
C ASP A 203 24.52 2.34 -29.90
N VAL A 204 23.98 3.30 -30.66
CA VAL A 204 23.09 3.04 -31.81
C VAL A 204 23.91 2.73 -33.07
N PHE A 205 23.65 1.60 -33.73
CA PHE A 205 24.21 1.36 -35.06
C PHE A 205 23.55 2.30 -36.08
N MET A 206 24.35 3.11 -36.77
CA MET A 206 23.90 4.10 -37.75
C MET A 206 24.78 4.02 -39.00
N LEU A 207 24.21 4.43 -40.14
CA LEU A 207 24.93 4.55 -41.42
C LEU A 207 25.04 6.02 -41.81
N SER A 208 26.10 6.38 -42.54
CA SER A 208 26.21 7.68 -43.20
C SER A 208 25.37 7.69 -44.48
N GLU A 209 24.80 8.84 -44.86
CA GLU A 209 24.19 9.00 -46.19
C GLU A 209 25.20 8.77 -47.33
N ASP A 210 26.47 9.06 -47.06
CA ASP A 210 27.58 8.88 -48.01
C ASP A 210 28.11 7.43 -48.06
N ASP A 211 27.60 6.52 -47.21
CA ASP A 211 28.07 5.14 -47.18
C ASP A 211 27.61 4.38 -48.43
N ILE A 212 28.57 3.76 -49.12
CA ILE A 212 28.30 2.90 -50.25
C ILE A 212 27.89 1.54 -49.72
N LEU A 213 26.70 1.07 -50.12
CA LEU A 213 26.17 -0.26 -49.77
C LEU A 213 26.92 -1.36 -50.54
N ASP A 214 28.15 -1.63 -50.12
CA ASP A 214 28.96 -2.72 -50.64
C ASP A 214 28.65 -4.04 -49.91
N ALA A 215 29.22 -5.14 -50.42
CA ALA A 215 29.04 -6.46 -49.83
C ALA A 215 29.48 -6.53 -48.34
N THR A 216 30.46 -5.72 -47.95
CA THR A 216 30.97 -5.63 -46.58
C THR A 216 29.95 -4.97 -45.65
N THR A 217 29.39 -3.83 -46.07
CA THR A 217 28.40 -3.05 -45.32
C THR A 217 27.09 -3.81 -45.22
N LEU A 218 26.66 -4.47 -46.31
CA LEU A 218 25.50 -5.37 -46.31
C LEU A 218 25.71 -6.57 -45.37
N ALA A 219 26.90 -7.17 -45.36
CA ALA A 219 27.22 -8.26 -44.44
C ALA A 219 27.19 -7.78 -42.97
N GLU A 220 27.67 -6.57 -42.68
CA GLU A 220 27.59 -5.99 -41.34
C GLU A 220 26.13 -5.73 -40.93
N ILE A 221 25.32 -5.14 -41.81
CA ILE A 221 23.89 -4.90 -41.58
C ILE A 221 23.17 -6.22 -41.23
N VAL A 222 23.39 -7.27 -42.01
CA VAL A 222 22.79 -8.59 -41.78
C VAL A 222 23.30 -9.22 -40.48
N TYR A 223 24.59 -9.07 -40.18
CA TYR A 223 25.18 -9.56 -38.94
C TYR A 223 24.59 -8.90 -37.69
N ARG A 224 24.30 -7.59 -37.76
CA ARG A 224 23.67 -6.83 -36.65
C ARG A 224 22.18 -7.17 -36.48
N GLY A 225 21.48 -7.50 -37.56
CA GLY A 225 20.09 -7.97 -37.52
C GLY A 225 19.04 -6.93 -37.11
N TYR A 226 19.36 -5.63 -37.21
CA TYR A 226 18.40 -4.57 -36.93
C TYR A 226 17.43 -4.36 -38.10
N THR A 227 16.14 -4.21 -37.81
CA THR A 227 15.11 -3.95 -38.84
C THR A 227 15.07 -2.48 -39.27
N ARG A 228 15.52 -1.57 -38.40
CA ARG A 228 15.47 -0.12 -38.56
C ARG A 228 16.83 0.46 -38.21
N ILE A 229 17.47 1.10 -39.18
CA ILE A 229 18.81 1.65 -39.03
C ILE A 229 18.73 3.15 -39.33
N PRO A 230 19.06 4.02 -38.35
CA PRO A 230 19.16 5.45 -38.61
C PRO A 230 20.30 5.74 -39.59
N VAL A 231 20.03 6.61 -40.56
CA VAL A 231 20.99 7.19 -41.49
C VAL A 231 21.14 8.66 -41.10
N TYR A 232 22.36 9.13 -40.89
CA TYR A 232 22.63 10.53 -40.54
C TYR A 232 23.18 11.30 -41.75
N GLU A 233 22.77 12.56 -41.86
CA GLU A 233 23.28 13.50 -42.88
C GLU A 233 24.46 14.30 -42.32
N GLY A 234 25.54 14.40 -43.10
CA GLY A 234 26.73 15.20 -42.75
C GLY A 234 27.81 14.44 -41.97
N SER A 235 28.80 15.17 -41.44
CA SER A 235 30.01 14.58 -40.86
C SER A 235 29.92 14.25 -39.36
N ASP A 236 28.89 14.71 -38.65
CA ASP A 236 28.73 14.53 -37.21
C ASP A 236 27.49 13.67 -36.91
N ARG A 237 27.71 12.40 -36.56
CA ARG A 237 26.65 11.44 -36.18
C ARG A 237 25.75 11.93 -35.05
N ASN A 238 26.21 12.86 -34.21
CA ASN A 238 25.45 13.38 -33.08
C ASN A 238 24.70 14.69 -33.39
N LYS A 239 24.83 15.24 -34.60
CA LYS A 239 24.22 16.51 -34.99
C LYS A 239 23.74 16.46 -36.45
N GLY A 240 22.44 16.42 -36.66
CA GLY A 240 21.88 16.48 -38.02
C GLY A 240 20.41 16.09 -38.10
N GLU A 241 19.89 16.07 -39.33
CA GLU A 241 18.65 15.36 -39.64
C GLU A 241 18.97 13.85 -39.73
N TYR A 242 18.02 13.02 -39.27
CA TYR A 242 18.14 11.56 -39.35
C TYR A 242 17.05 11.02 -40.27
N HIS A 243 17.40 10.00 -41.05
CA HIS A 243 16.47 9.22 -41.85
C HIS A 243 16.43 7.78 -41.33
N LEU A 244 15.31 7.09 -41.50
CA LEU A 244 15.20 5.71 -41.05
C LEU A 244 15.24 4.78 -42.26
N ALA A 245 16.29 3.97 -42.37
CA ALA A 245 16.36 2.89 -43.35
C ALA A 245 15.66 1.65 -42.78
N MET A 246 14.66 1.14 -43.50
CA MET A 246 13.94 -0.08 -43.16
C MET A 246 14.44 -1.25 -44.02
N ILE A 247 14.87 -2.33 -43.37
CA ILE A 247 15.37 -3.52 -44.07
C ILE A 247 14.23 -4.52 -44.21
N ARG A 248 13.90 -4.87 -45.46
CA ARG A 248 12.98 -5.96 -45.78
C ARG A 248 13.76 -7.17 -46.27
N HIS A 249 13.63 -8.29 -45.57
CA HIS A 249 14.05 -9.58 -46.11
C HIS A 249 13.09 -10.01 -47.22
N ARG A 250 13.60 -10.15 -48.45
CA ARG A 250 12.86 -10.77 -49.55
C ARG A 250 12.94 -12.29 -49.42
N ASN A 251 11.80 -12.96 -49.58
CA ASN A 251 11.66 -14.42 -49.40
C ASN A 251 12.52 -15.18 -50.44
N PRO A 252 13.43 -16.10 -50.04
CA PRO A 252 14.44 -16.74 -50.91
C PRO A 252 13.90 -17.71 -51.98
N ARG A 253 12.62 -17.65 -52.34
CA ARG A 253 12.02 -18.49 -53.41
C ARG A 253 12.05 -17.85 -54.81
N SER A 254 12.55 -16.62 -54.95
CA SER A 254 12.77 -16.01 -56.27
C SER A 254 14.19 -16.28 -56.75
N ASN A 255 14.31 -17.09 -57.81
CA ASN A 255 15.55 -17.60 -58.41
C ASN A 255 16.33 -16.55 -59.24
N THR A 256 16.59 -15.37 -58.69
CA THR A 256 17.45 -14.36 -59.32
C THR A 256 18.62 -14.07 -58.40
N ALA A 257 19.78 -14.64 -58.75
CA ALA A 257 21.07 -14.25 -58.19
C ALA A 257 21.36 -12.79 -58.56
N THR A 258 22.02 -12.07 -57.65
CA THR A 258 22.29 -10.62 -57.62
C THR A 258 21.04 -9.77 -57.38
N ASP A 259 20.77 -9.48 -56.10
CA ASP A 259 20.26 -8.21 -55.53
C ASP A 259 19.66 -8.50 -54.14
N ASP A 260 20.55 -8.73 -53.15
CA ASP A 260 20.15 -8.97 -51.77
C ASP A 260 20.08 -7.63 -51.02
N VAL A 261 18.88 -7.31 -50.52
CA VAL A 261 18.45 -6.07 -49.82
C VAL A 261 17.96 -4.96 -50.75
N ALA A 262 16.63 -4.84 -50.86
CA ALA A 262 15.98 -3.64 -51.39
C ALA A 262 15.70 -2.68 -50.22
N LEU A 263 16.28 -1.48 -50.28
CA LEU A 263 15.91 -0.35 -49.41
C LEU A 263 14.71 0.35 -50.05
N ASP A 264 13.53 0.20 -49.47
CA ASP A 264 12.35 0.96 -49.88
C ASP A 264 11.91 1.90 -48.75
N GLU A 265 11.66 3.15 -49.16
CA GLU A 265 11.08 4.30 -48.43
C GLU A 265 11.88 4.88 -47.26
N PHE A 266 12.38 6.10 -47.48
CA PHE A 266 12.86 7.01 -46.44
C PHE A 266 11.67 7.74 -45.80
N GLU A 267 11.32 7.37 -44.57
CA GLU A 267 10.40 8.17 -43.76
C GLU A 267 11.22 9.22 -42.98
N LYS A 268 11.06 10.51 -43.33
CA LYS A 268 11.77 11.61 -42.65
C LYS A 268 11.22 11.79 -41.24
N VAL A 269 12.04 11.51 -40.22
CA VAL A 269 11.72 11.79 -38.82
C VAL A 269 12.55 12.99 -38.38
N ARG A 270 11.91 14.15 -38.21
CA ARG A 270 12.54 15.32 -37.59
C ARG A 270 12.59 15.15 -36.08
N ALA A 271 13.77 15.33 -35.50
CA ALA A 271 13.99 15.41 -34.06
C ALA A 271 13.43 16.72 -33.48
#